data_AF-A0A061A7M7-F1
#
_entry.id   AF-A0A061A7M7-F1
#
_cell.length_a   1.000
_cell.length_b   1.000
_cell.length_c   1.000
_cell.angle_alpha   90.00
_cell.angle_beta   90.00
_cell.angle_gamma   90.00
#
_symmetry.space_group_name_H-M   'P 1'
#
loop_
_entity.id
_entity.type
_entity.pdbx_description
1 polymer ?
#
loop_
_entity_poly.entity_id
_entity_poly.type
_entity_poly.pdbx_seq_one_letter_code
_entity_poly.pdbx_strand_id
1 'polypeptide(L)'
;MTTVLTMLPRVHSLSSIVQPPSDFSINNPPGCLAAFRAFLRSEFSEENIEFWLACRDYRKTISPADLFWKATEIYQEFLHPQAQREINVDHHIHEKIKRSMKAPALCCFDEAVRHVYKLMESDSYSRFLRSDAYLGLRRKARTFW
;
A
#
# COMPACT_ATOMS: atom_id res chain seq x y z
N MET A 1 22.06 42.50 -19.99
CA MET A 1 20.78 41.84 -20.38
C MET A 1 20.74 40.51 -19.68
N THR A 2 19.93 40.40 -18.63
CA THR A 2 19.88 39.28 -17.69
C THR A 2 18.91 38.23 -18.19
N THR A 3 19.41 37.08 -18.65
CA THR A 3 18.56 35.93 -18.97
C THR A 3 18.26 35.19 -17.68
N VAL A 4 17.01 35.29 -17.23
CA VAL A 4 16.52 34.56 -16.05
C VAL A 4 16.43 33.08 -16.41
N LEU A 5 17.17 32.24 -15.67
CA LEU A 5 16.96 30.80 -15.63
C LEU A 5 15.51 30.53 -15.21
N THR A 6 14.64 30.10 -16.14
CA THR A 6 13.45 29.33 -15.75
C THR A 6 13.92 27.93 -15.38
N MET A 7 14.19 27.75 -14.08
CA MET A 7 14.29 26.45 -13.44
C MET A 7 12.98 25.70 -13.70
N LEU A 8 13.02 24.71 -14.59
CA LEU A 8 12.01 23.65 -14.65
C LEU A 8 11.84 23.11 -13.22
N PRO A 9 10.60 23.00 -12.71
CA PRO A 9 10.41 22.42 -11.39
C PRO A 9 11.02 21.02 -11.40
N ARG A 10 12.00 20.81 -10.52
CA ARG A 10 12.54 19.49 -10.20
C ARG A 10 11.36 18.55 -10.09
N VAL A 11 11.23 17.62 -11.03
CA VAL A 11 10.33 16.48 -10.86
C VAL A 11 10.85 15.78 -9.60
N HIS A 12 10.13 15.94 -8.50
CA HIS A 12 10.42 15.15 -7.32
C HIS A 12 10.24 13.69 -7.75
N SER A 13 11.35 12.98 -7.88
CA SER A 13 11.36 11.54 -8.14
C SER A 13 10.35 10.89 -7.21
N LEU A 14 9.34 10.22 -7.79
CA LEU A 14 8.24 9.57 -7.07
C LEU A 14 8.71 8.42 -6.14
N SER A 15 10.02 8.18 -6.05
CA SER A 15 10.64 7.33 -5.03
C SER A 15 10.34 7.74 -3.59
N SER A 16 9.82 8.95 -3.36
CA SER A 16 9.50 9.47 -2.01
C SER A 16 8.06 9.25 -1.55
N ILE A 17 7.14 8.82 -2.42
CA ILE A 17 5.70 9.06 -2.21
C ILE A 17 4.90 7.83 -1.76
N VAL A 18 5.49 6.64 -1.78
CA VAL A 18 5.00 5.47 -1.03
C VAL A 18 6.21 4.63 -0.66
N GLN A 19 6.97 5.04 0.36
CA GLN A 19 7.67 4.02 1.12
C GLN A 19 6.64 3.43 2.09
N PRO A 20 6.59 2.10 2.28
CA PRO A 20 6.00 1.56 3.51
C PRO A 20 6.62 2.31 4.70
N PRO A 21 6.00 2.30 5.89
CA PRO A 21 6.74 2.74 7.04
C PRO A 21 8.01 1.90 7.03
N SER A 22 9.12 2.53 7.39
CA SER A 22 10.43 1.93 7.58
C SER A 22 10.44 0.74 8.59
N ASP A 23 9.27 0.22 8.95
CA ASP A 23 8.98 -0.87 9.85
C ASP A 23 8.64 -2.19 9.13
N PHE A 24 7.97 -2.25 7.97
CA PHE A 24 7.67 -3.56 7.36
C PHE A 24 8.87 -4.25 6.69
N SER A 25 10.00 -3.56 6.61
CA SER A 25 11.20 -4.04 5.93
C SER A 25 12.42 -3.66 6.78
N ILE A 26 13.20 -4.66 7.18
CA ILE A 26 14.56 -4.59 7.78
C ILE A 26 14.65 -4.40 9.31
N ASN A 27 13.89 -3.52 9.97
CA ASN A 27 14.04 -3.33 11.44
C ASN A 27 13.10 -4.19 12.29
N ASN A 28 12.12 -4.86 11.69
CA ASN A 28 11.17 -5.69 12.42
C ASN A 28 11.58 -7.17 12.46
N PRO A 29 11.17 -7.91 13.52
CA PRO A 29 11.46 -9.34 13.64
C PRO A 29 10.99 -10.13 12.41
N PRO A 30 11.70 -11.21 12.02
CA PRO A 30 11.19 -12.18 11.04
C PRO A 30 9.76 -12.60 11.39
N GLY A 31 8.89 -12.65 10.38
CA GLY A 31 7.48 -12.99 10.56
C GLY A 31 6.57 -11.81 10.97
N CYS A 32 7.09 -10.59 11.11
CA CYS A 32 6.27 -9.40 11.43
C CYS A 32 5.10 -9.19 10.44
N LEU A 33 5.35 -9.31 9.13
CA LEU A 33 4.30 -9.19 8.12
C LEU A 33 3.22 -10.28 8.27
N ALA A 34 3.62 -11.52 8.55
CA ALA A 34 2.68 -12.62 8.76
C ALA A 34 1.83 -12.41 10.02
N ALA A 35 2.44 -11.93 11.11
CA ALA A 35 1.70 -11.58 12.32
C ALA A 35 0.78 -10.37 12.13
N PHE A 36 1.20 -9.36 11.37
CA PHE A 36 0.35 -8.22 11.06
C PHE A 36 -0.85 -8.62 10.19
N ARG A 37 -0.63 -9.46 9.16
CA ARG A 37 -1.71 -10.03 8.36
C ARG A 37 -2.70 -10.83 9.22
N ALA A 38 -2.20 -11.64 10.16
CA ALA A 38 -3.05 -12.39 11.08
C ALA A 38 -3.83 -11.47 12.04
N PHE A 39 -3.20 -10.39 12.51
CA PHE A 39 -3.83 -9.37 13.33
C PHE A 39 -4.97 -8.66 12.57
N LEU A 40 -4.72 -8.18 11.35
CA LEU A 40 -5.75 -7.56 10.52
C LEU A 40 -6.90 -8.52 10.22
N ARG A 41 -6.62 -9.80 9.97
CA ARG A 41 -7.66 -10.82 9.80
C ARG A 41 -8.54 -10.96 11.04
N SER A 42 -7.96 -10.93 12.24
CA SER A 42 -8.72 -10.99 13.49
C SER A 42 -9.62 -9.78 13.72
N GLU A 43 -9.30 -8.66 13.07
CA GLU A 43 -10.06 -7.41 13.11
C GLU A 43 -10.85 -7.15 11.81
N PHE A 44 -11.02 -8.16 10.96
CA PHE A 44 -11.76 -8.08 9.69
C PHE A 44 -11.30 -6.91 8.78
N SER A 45 -9.99 -6.65 8.73
CA SER A 45 -9.38 -5.55 7.96
C SER A 45 -8.18 -5.98 7.11
N GLU A 46 -8.10 -7.29 6.79
CA GLU A 46 -6.98 -7.88 6.03
C GLU A 46 -6.92 -7.43 4.57
N GLU A 47 -8.03 -6.97 3.99
CA GLU A 47 -8.08 -6.42 2.64
C GLU A 47 -7.13 -5.23 2.44
N ASN A 48 -6.90 -4.43 3.49
CA ASN A 48 -6.03 -3.26 3.42
C ASN A 48 -4.56 -3.62 3.13
N ILE A 49 -4.03 -4.65 3.80
CA ILE A 49 -2.65 -5.10 3.56
C ILE A 49 -2.53 -5.87 2.24
N GLU A 50 -3.54 -6.65 1.86
CA GLU A 50 -3.54 -7.38 0.60
C GLU A 50 -3.58 -6.43 -0.60
N PHE A 51 -4.43 -5.40 -0.56
CA PHE A 51 -4.47 -4.35 -1.57
C PHE A 51 -3.11 -3.66 -1.71
N TRP A 52 -2.50 -3.30 -0.57
CA TRP A 52 -1.19 -2.65 -0.56
C TRP A 52 -0.11 -3.54 -1.19
N LEU A 53 -0.09 -4.83 -0.86
CA LEU A 53 0.84 -5.81 -1.42
C LEU A 53 0.62 -6.02 -2.92
N ALA A 54 -0.64 -6.12 -3.36
CA ALA A 54 -1.01 -6.25 -4.77
C ALA A 54 -0.56 -5.03 -5.57
N CYS A 55 -0.77 -3.82 -5.06
CA CYS A 55 -0.30 -2.59 -5.69
C CYS A 55 1.23 -2.49 -5.76
N ARG A 56 1.94 -3.02 -4.75
CA ARG A 56 3.41 -3.09 -4.76
C ARG A 56 3.92 -4.03 -5.84
N ASP A 57 3.26 -5.16 -6.04
CA ASP A 57 3.59 -6.10 -7.13
C ASP A 57 3.23 -5.50 -8.50
N TYR A 58 2.07 -4.86 -8.61
CA TYR A 58 1.62 -4.12 -9.79
C TYR A 58 2.68 -3.13 -10.30
N ARG A 59 3.28 -2.32 -9.41
CA ARG A 59 4.32 -1.35 -9.78
C ARG A 59 5.59 -1.97 -10.39
N LYS A 60 5.83 -3.26 -10.19
CA LYS A 60 6.98 -3.97 -10.75
C LYS A 60 6.70 -4.53 -12.14
N THR A 61 5.47 -4.37 -12.64
CA THR A 61 5.03 -4.92 -13.91
C THR A 61 5.64 -4.15 -15.08
N ILE A 62 6.27 -4.88 -16.01
CA ILE A 62 6.96 -4.31 -17.18
C ILE A 62 6.10 -4.43 -18.43
N SER A 63 5.42 -5.56 -18.61
CA SER A 63 4.57 -5.84 -19.78
C SER A 63 3.31 -4.97 -19.74
N PRO A 64 2.97 -4.23 -20.82
CA PRO A 64 1.72 -3.46 -20.89
C PRO A 64 0.47 -4.34 -20.78
N ALA A 65 0.52 -5.56 -21.33
CA ALA A 65 -0.59 -6.50 -21.23
C ALA A 65 -0.81 -6.94 -19.77
N ASP A 66 0.27 -7.35 -19.10
CA ASP A 66 0.19 -7.76 -17.68
C ASP A 66 -0.21 -6.58 -16.79
N LEU A 67 0.22 -5.37 -17.13
CA LEU A 67 -0.16 -4.15 -16.43
C LEU A 67 -1.68 -3.94 -16.53
N PHE A 68 -2.26 -4.09 -17.71
CA PHE A 68 -3.71 -3.98 -17.87
C PHE A 68 -4.46 -5.06 -17.09
N TRP A 69 -4.02 -6.31 -17.19
CA TRP A 69 -4.63 -7.45 -16.49
C TRP A 69 -4.58 -7.28 -14.97
N LYS A 70 -3.41 -7.04 -14.40
CA LYS A 70 -3.25 -6.83 -12.95
C LYS A 70 -4.01 -5.61 -12.44
N ALA A 71 -4.06 -4.53 -13.22
CA ALA A 71 -4.88 -3.37 -12.83
C ALA A 71 -6.36 -3.77 -12.73
N THR A 72 -6.83 -4.57 -13.68
CA THR A 72 -8.23 -5.05 -13.71
C THR A 72 -8.53 -5.96 -12.52
N GLU A 73 -7.64 -6.91 -12.21
CA GLU A 73 -7.78 -7.78 -11.05
C GLU A 73 -7.84 -6.98 -9.74
N ILE A 74 -6.88 -6.06 -9.53
CA ILE A 74 -6.85 -5.20 -8.34
C ILE A 74 -8.12 -4.37 -8.23
N TYR A 75 -8.59 -3.80 -9.34
CA TYR A 75 -9.81 -3.01 -9.33
C TYR A 75 -11.03 -3.85 -8.95
N GLN A 76 -11.19 -5.04 -9.53
CA GLN A 76 -12.34 -5.91 -9.26
C GLN A 76 -12.33 -6.46 -7.84
N GLU A 77 -11.16 -6.78 -7.29
CA GLU A 77 -11.04 -7.38 -5.95
C GLU A 77 -11.19 -6.36 -4.82
N PHE A 78 -10.70 -5.12 -5.00
CA PHE A 78 -10.59 -4.16 -3.90
C PHE A 78 -11.36 -2.86 -4.09
N LEU A 79 -11.72 -2.47 -5.31
CA LEU A 79 -12.25 -1.11 -5.59
C LEU A 79 -13.61 -1.10 -6.30
N HIS A 80 -14.07 -2.26 -6.79
CA HIS A 80 -15.39 -2.37 -7.39
C HIS A 80 -16.47 -2.28 -6.29
N PRO A 81 -17.58 -1.54 -6.49
CA PRO A 81 -18.63 -1.36 -5.45
C PRO A 81 -19.35 -2.63 -5.00
N GLN A 82 -19.02 -3.78 -5.58
CA GLN A 82 -19.59 -5.10 -5.24
C GLN A 82 -18.48 -6.08 -4.84
N ALA A 83 -17.26 -5.58 -4.64
CA ALA A 83 -16.14 -6.39 -4.23
C ALA A 83 -16.35 -6.89 -2.80
N GLN A 84 -16.13 -8.19 -2.57
CA GLN A 84 -16.22 -8.75 -1.22
C GLN A 84 -15.10 -8.26 -0.30
N ARG A 85 -13.99 -7.76 -0.88
CA ARG A 85 -12.81 -7.25 -0.18
C ARG A 85 -12.59 -5.77 -0.47
N GLU A 86 -13.69 -5.01 -0.61
CA GLU A 86 -13.63 -3.58 -0.89
C GLU A 86 -12.85 -2.83 0.20
N ILE A 87 -11.86 -2.03 -0.21
CA ILE A 87 -11.10 -1.16 0.71
C ILE A 87 -11.86 0.14 0.97
N ASN A 88 -11.76 0.64 2.19
CA ASN A 88 -12.33 1.94 2.55
C ASN A 88 -11.45 3.08 2.00
N VAL A 89 -11.84 3.69 0.88
CA VAL A 89 -11.17 4.87 0.32
C VAL A 89 -12.18 5.94 -0.10
N ASP A 90 -11.75 7.21 -0.11
CA ASP A 90 -12.62 8.33 -0.46
C ASP A 90 -13.21 8.19 -1.87
N HIS A 91 -14.48 8.57 -2.04
CA HIS A 91 -15.19 8.51 -3.33
C HIS A 91 -14.42 9.15 -4.49
N HIS A 92 -13.72 10.27 -4.24
CA HIS A 92 -12.92 10.92 -5.29
C HIS A 92 -11.77 10.04 -5.80
N ILE A 93 -11.18 9.21 -4.92
CA ILE A 93 -10.09 8.29 -5.24
C ILE A 93 -10.64 7.16 -6.11
N HIS A 94 -11.80 6.58 -5.74
CA HIS A 94 -12.50 5.59 -6.58
C HIS A 94 -12.73 6.13 -7.99
N GLU A 95 -13.32 7.32 -8.11
CA GLU A 95 -13.65 7.91 -9.41
C GLU A 95 -12.40 8.25 -10.24
N LYS A 96 -11.28 8.59 -9.59
CA LYS A 96 -10.01 8.81 -10.29
C LYS A 96 -9.45 7.49 -10.85
N ILE A 97 -9.44 6.43 -10.04
CA ILE A 97 -8.94 5.11 -10.46
C ILE A 97 -9.82 4.54 -11.57
N LYS A 98 -11.14 4.59 -11.40
CA LYS A 98 -12.11 4.12 -12.41
C LYS A 98 -11.89 4.78 -13.78
N ARG A 99 -11.54 6.07 -13.81
CA ARG A 99 -11.18 6.77 -15.05
C ARG A 99 -9.86 6.29 -15.65
N SER A 100 -8.83 6.02 -14.83
CA SER A 100 -7.54 5.51 -15.30
C SER A 100 -7.58 4.06 -15.76
N MET A 101 -8.61 3.28 -15.40
CA MET A 101 -8.76 1.89 -15.86
C MET A 101 -8.86 1.74 -17.39
N LYS A 102 -9.22 2.79 -18.14
CA LYS A 102 -9.23 2.77 -19.61
C LYS A 102 -7.83 2.61 -20.22
N ALA A 103 -6.82 3.13 -19.53
CA ALA A 103 -5.42 3.05 -19.92
C ALA A 103 -4.55 3.06 -18.64
N PRO A 104 -4.43 1.92 -17.95
CA PRO A 104 -3.74 1.84 -16.67
C PRO A 104 -2.27 2.22 -16.81
N ALA A 105 -1.78 3.03 -15.86
CA ALA A 105 -0.38 3.40 -15.72
C ALA A 105 0.14 2.92 -14.36
N LEU A 106 1.47 2.82 -14.21
CA LEU A 106 2.10 2.38 -12.95
C LEU A 106 1.70 3.23 -11.72
N CYS A 107 1.20 4.45 -11.93
CA CYS A 107 0.73 5.34 -10.87
C CYS A 107 -0.78 5.26 -10.58
N CYS A 108 -1.51 4.35 -11.22
CA CYS A 108 -2.97 4.23 -11.16
C CYS A 108 -3.49 4.19 -9.72
N PHE A 109 -2.83 3.42 -8.85
CA PHE A 109 -3.28 3.17 -7.48
C PHE A 109 -2.57 4.03 -6.42
N ASP A 110 -1.68 4.94 -6.80
CA ASP A 110 -0.78 5.64 -5.87
C ASP A 110 -1.51 6.37 -4.75
N GLU A 111 -2.66 6.95 -5.08
CA GLU A 111 -3.47 7.70 -4.13
C GLU A 111 -4.24 6.80 -3.17
N ALA A 112 -4.84 5.72 -3.67
CA ALA A 112 -5.47 4.71 -2.82
C ALA A 112 -4.45 4.04 -1.91
N VAL A 113 -3.25 3.72 -2.41
CA VAL A 113 -2.18 3.13 -1.60
C VAL A 113 -1.78 4.06 -0.46
N ARG A 114 -1.70 5.38 -0.69
CA ARG A 114 -1.44 6.35 0.39
C ARG A 114 -2.60 6.44 1.39
N HIS A 115 -3.83 6.40 0.91
CA HIS A 115 -5.02 6.45 1.76
C HIS A 115 -5.08 5.22 2.68
N VAL A 116 -5.02 4.01 2.10
CA VAL A 116 -5.02 2.74 2.84
C VAL A 116 -3.82 2.64 3.78
N TYR A 117 -2.67 3.15 3.38
CA TYR A 117 -1.50 3.22 4.24
C TYR A 117 -1.80 4.03 5.52
N LYS A 118 -2.31 5.26 5.38
CA LYS A 118 -2.66 6.11 6.53
C LYS A 118 -3.75 5.51 7.40
N LEU A 119 -4.72 4.84 6.77
CA LEU A 119 -5.78 4.12 7.48
C LEU A 119 -5.18 3.03 8.38
N MET A 120 -4.31 2.17 7.83
CA MET A 120 -3.63 1.15 8.62
C MET A 120 -2.70 1.75 9.69
N GLU A 121 -1.93 2.77 9.35
CA GLU A 121 -0.97 3.42 10.28
C GLU A 121 -1.67 4.02 11.50
N SER A 122 -2.75 4.78 11.27
CA SER A 122 -3.49 5.48 12.33
C SER A 122 -4.35 4.56 13.20
N ASP A 123 -4.78 3.41 12.69
CA ASP A 123 -5.65 2.49 13.41
C ASP A 123 -4.97 1.15 13.72
N SER A 124 -5.02 0.20 12.79
CA SER A 124 -4.66 -1.20 13.04
C SER A 124 -3.18 -1.40 13.37
N TYR A 125 -2.28 -0.63 12.76
CA TYR A 125 -0.84 -0.74 13.00
C TYR A 125 -0.46 -0.28 14.41
N SER A 126 -1.04 0.83 14.86
CA SER A 126 -0.89 1.33 16.22
C SER A 126 -1.34 0.31 17.27
N ARG A 127 -2.46 -0.41 17.01
CA ARG A 127 -2.95 -1.49 17.87
C ARG A 127 -2.06 -2.74 17.78
N PHE A 128 -1.60 -3.10 16.59
CA PHE A 128 -0.72 -4.24 16.38
C PHE A 128 0.58 -4.13 17.19
N LEU A 129 1.21 -2.95 17.25
CA LEU A 129 2.44 -2.72 18.05
C LEU A 129 2.24 -2.95 19.56
N ARG A 130 1.01 -2.88 20.05
CA ARG A 130 0.64 -3.16 21.45
C ARG A 130 0.09 -4.57 21.67
N SER A 131 -0.15 -5.32 20.59
CA SER A 131 -0.75 -6.65 20.64
C SER A 131 0.23 -7.72 21.13
N ASP A 132 -0.30 -8.79 21.73
CA ASP A 132 0.51 -9.95 22.12
C ASP A 132 1.22 -10.61 20.95
N ALA A 133 0.67 -10.52 19.74
CA ALA A 133 1.29 -11.03 18.51
C ALA A 133 2.64 -10.35 18.25
N TYR A 134 2.67 -9.01 18.26
CA TYR A 134 3.91 -8.25 18.05
C TYR A 134 4.86 -8.37 19.24
N LEU A 135 4.36 -8.26 20.47
CA LEU A 135 5.18 -8.37 21.67
C LEU A 135 5.83 -9.75 21.81
N GLY A 136 5.11 -10.82 21.45
CA GLY A 136 5.63 -12.18 21.39
C GLY A 136 6.76 -12.34 20.37
N LEU A 137 6.60 -11.79 19.17
CA LEU A 137 7.66 -11.76 18.15
C LEU A 137 8.91 -11.01 18.66
N ARG A 138 8.72 -9.84 19.27
CA ARG A 138 9.83 -9.04 19.80
C ARG A 138 10.57 -9.72 20.94
N ARG A 139 9.86 -10.45 21.82
CA ARG A 139 10.48 -11.27 22.87
C ARG A 139 11.33 -12.39 22.27
N LYS A 140 10.78 -13.16 21.32
CA LYS A 140 11.49 -14.24 20.64
C LYS A 140 12.74 -13.77 19.90
N ALA A 141 12.69 -12.59 19.27
CA ALA A 141 13.85 -12.01 18.58
C ALA A 141 14.99 -11.61 19.54
N ARG A 142 14.68 -11.30 20.81
CA ARG A 142 15.67 -10.91 21.83
C ARG A 142 16.34 -12.10 22.53
N THR A 143 15.74 -13.28 22.48
CA THR A 143 16.26 -14.51 23.13
C THR A 143 17.28 -15.27 22.27
N PHE A 144 17.62 -14.79 21.07
CA PHE A 144 18.63 -15.38 20.19
C PHE A 144 20.04 -14.76 20.36
N TRP A 145 20.31 -14.10 21.50
CA TRP A 145 21.64 -13.59 21.88
C TRP A 145 21.99 -14.05 23.29
#